data_AF-A0A1J1LK46-F1
#
_entry.id   AF-A0A1J1LK46-F1
#
_cell.length_a   1.000
_cell.length_b   1.000
_cell.length_c   1.000
_cell.angle_alpha   90.00
_cell.angle_beta   90.00
_cell.angle_gamma   90.00
#
_symmetry.space_group_name_H-M   'P 1'
#
loop_
_entity.id
_entity.type
_entity.pdbx_description
1 polymer ?
#
loop_
_entity_poly.entity_id
_entity_poly.type
_entity_poly.pdbx_seq_one_letter_code
_entity_poly.pdbx_strand_id
1 'polypeptide(L)'
;MKFNTILPSFFMAASVAVATSLPAQALTFDFSGTDNGGTGSATMNFTGLGTQNVTVDLWNTSSTKLNDGTGDNAPAITGFGFNNKGLSDPAITAWTLKAYNSSGTLQTIGSSSDSTLPWSILYDEKTNGITLDYLAAALNNGENSPQIQGGIYNPDAISSSALSAGPNFFSKATLNLTFASDFTLDTAGMSPYVRMQAVGNGGSLKLDGTRQQDVPEPLTILGSAAALGFGSVLKKQANKNKNKAATKDTISV
;
A
#
# COMPACT_ATOMS: atom_id res chain seq x y z
N MET A 1 70.07 31.42 7.44
CA MET A 1 69.14 30.57 8.21
C MET A 1 68.32 29.76 7.21
N LYS A 2 68.39 28.42 7.27
CA LYS A 2 67.61 27.53 6.40
C LYS A 2 66.40 27.03 7.20
N PHE A 3 65.19 27.33 6.74
CA PHE A 3 63.95 26.83 7.33
C PHE A 3 63.55 25.53 6.60
N ASN A 4 63.55 24.42 7.33
CA ASN A 4 62.99 23.15 6.88
C ASN A 4 61.50 23.15 7.18
N THR A 5 60.67 23.24 6.14
CA THR A 5 59.21 23.14 6.25
C THR A 5 58.81 21.68 6.07
N ILE A 6 58.44 21.02 7.17
CA ILE A 6 57.90 19.66 7.17
C ILE A 6 56.40 19.77 6.91
N LEU A 7 55.93 19.37 5.72
CA LEU A 7 54.50 19.23 5.43
C LEU A 7 53.97 17.95 6.10
N PRO A 8 52.94 18.03 6.97
CA PRO A 8 52.23 16.84 7.43
C PRO A 8 51.30 16.34 6.33
N SER A 9 51.56 15.14 5.84
CA SER A 9 50.68 14.42 4.92
C SER A 9 49.40 13.99 5.65
N PHE A 10 48.31 14.74 5.47
CA PHE A 10 46.98 14.34 5.93
C PHE A 10 46.44 13.22 5.02
N PHE A 11 46.45 11.99 5.51
CA PHE A 11 45.69 10.88 4.92
C PHE A 11 44.20 11.10 5.23
N MET A 12 43.44 11.60 4.27
CA MET A 12 41.98 11.69 4.35
C MET A 12 41.40 10.33 3.96
N ALA A 13 41.01 9.53 4.96
CA ALA A 13 40.30 8.29 4.73
C ALA A 13 38.88 8.61 4.22
N ALA A 14 38.64 8.40 2.92
CA ALA A 14 37.32 8.52 2.34
C ALA A 14 36.44 7.36 2.85
N SER A 15 35.65 7.63 3.88
CA SER A 15 34.56 6.75 4.29
C SER A 15 33.47 6.78 3.22
N VAL A 16 33.41 5.74 2.40
CA VAL A 16 32.28 5.50 1.48
C VAL A 16 31.10 5.10 2.36
N ALA A 17 30.25 6.07 2.69
CA ALA A 17 28.94 5.79 3.26
C ALA A 17 28.08 5.15 2.16
N VAL A 18 27.94 3.82 2.20
CA VAL A 18 26.94 3.13 1.39
C VAL A 18 25.59 3.49 1.99
N ALA A 19 24.93 4.50 1.42
CA ALA A 19 23.55 4.82 1.73
C ALA A 19 22.70 3.64 1.24
N THR A 20 22.38 2.71 2.13
CA THR A 20 21.38 1.69 1.86
C THR A 20 20.02 2.40 1.88
N SER A 21 19.52 2.78 0.72
CA SER A 21 18.12 3.18 0.60
C SER A 21 17.28 1.97 0.97
N LEU A 22 16.69 1.99 2.17
CA LEU A 22 15.68 1.00 2.50
C LEU A 22 14.54 1.16 1.48
N PRO A 23 14.04 0.06 0.89
CA PRO A 23 12.89 0.16 -0.01
C PRO A 23 11.76 0.86 0.72
N ALA A 24 11.10 1.80 0.06
CA ALA A 24 9.91 2.46 0.60
C ALA A 24 8.89 1.35 0.94
N GLN A 25 8.66 1.13 2.23
CA GLN A 25 7.76 0.08 2.69
C GLN A 25 6.34 0.44 2.28
N ALA A 26 5.65 -0.50 1.63
CA ALA A 26 4.24 -0.36 1.35
C ALA A 26 3.45 -0.57 2.64
N LEU A 27 2.44 0.27 2.90
CA LEU A 27 1.48 0.04 3.98
C LEU A 27 0.19 -0.54 3.40
N THR A 28 -0.20 -1.72 3.87
CA THR A 28 -1.42 -2.42 3.41
C THR A 28 -2.51 -2.38 4.47
N PHE A 29 -3.74 -2.18 4.04
CA PHE A 29 -4.95 -2.21 4.87
C PHE A 29 -5.99 -3.14 4.26
N ASP A 30 -6.62 -3.96 5.09
CA ASP A 30 -7.75 -4.78 4.72
C ASP A 30 -9.05 -4.19 5.27
N PHE A 31 -10.12 -4.33 4.49
CA PHE A 31 -11.46 -3.87 4.83
C PHE A 31 -12.41 -5.05 4.67
N SER A 32 -13.29 -5.28 5.64
CA SER A 32 -14.32 -6.31 5.54
C SER A 32 -15.51 -5.98 6.43
N GLY A 33 -16.71 -6.27 5.94
CA GLY A 33 -17.95 -6.20 6.72
C GLY A 33 -19.09 -6.89 5.99
N THR A 34 -20.18 -7.13 6.72
CA THR A 34 -21.37 -7.81 6.20
C THR A 34 -22.58 -6.92 6.30
N ASP A 35 -23.44 -6.97 5.29
CA ASP A 35 -24.75 -6.32 5.28
C ASP A 35 -25.70 -7.06 4.35
N ASN A 36 -26.99 -7.09 4.68
CA ASN A 36 -28.06 -7.71 3.88
C ASN A 36 -27.70 -9.09 3.29
N GLY A 37 -27.03 -9.93 4.07
CA GLY A 37 -26.65 -11.29 3.68
C GLY A 37 -25.46 -11.39 2.72
N GLY A 38 -24.76 -10.30 2.40
CA GLY A 38 -23.51 -10.32 1.63
C GLY A 38 -22.31 -9.85 2.45
N THR A 39 -21.12 -9.98 1.85
CA THR A 39 -19.86 -9.51 2.42
C THR A 39 -19.23 -8.51 1.44
N GLY A 40 -18.95 -7.31 1.91
CA GLY A 40 -18.13 -6.33 1.21
C GLY A 40 -16.70 -6.38 1.75
N SER A 41 -15.71 -6.43 0.88
CA SER A 41 -14.30 -6.36 1.29
C SER A 41 -13.41 -5.68 0.24
N ALA A 42 -12.30 -5.14 0.73
CA ALA A 42 -11.29 -4.51 -0.09
C ALA A 42 -9.89 -4.65 0.53
N THR A 43 -8.86 -4.34 -0.26
CA THR A 43 -7.49 -4.13 0.21
C THR A 43 -6.96 -2.82 -0.38
N MET A 44 -6.25 -2.02 0.41
CA MET A 44 -5.65 -0.75 0.01
C MET A 44 -4.17 -0.70 0.36
N ASN A 45 -3.32 -0.44 -0.63
CA ASN A 45 -1.88 -0.38 -0.47
C ASN A 45 -1.38 1.03 -0.77
N PHE A 46 -0.58 1.58 0.14
CA PHE A 46 0.09 2.86 -0.02
C PHE A 46 1.56 2.65 -0.35
N THR A 47 2.08 3.38 -1.33
CA THR A 47 3.50 3.48 -1.64
C THR A 47 3.90 4.94 -1.82
N GLY A 48 5.18 5.27 -1.59
CA GLY A 48 5.67 6.65 -1.68
C GLY A 48 5.29 7.53 -0.48
N LEU A 49 4.85 6.93 0.64
CA LEU A 49 4.64 7.65 1.90
C LEU A 49 5.94 8.33 2.38
N GLY A 50 5.81 9.51 2.97
CA GLY A 50 6.95 10.37 3.33
C GLY A 50 7.55 11.10 2.13
N THR A 51 6.86 11.13 0.99
CA THR A 51 7.29 11.87 -0.20
C THR A 51 6.12 12.69 -0.77
N GLN A 52 6.42 13.53 -1.77
CA GLN A 52 5.40 14.29 -2.51
C GLN A 52 4.55 13.43 -3.46
N ASN A 53 4.98 12.22 -3.82
CA ASN A 53 4.26 11.36 -4.76
C ASN A 53 3.80 10.10 -4.04
N VAL A 54 2.50 9.98 -3.87
CA VAL A 54 1.88 8.82 -3.22
C VAL A 54 1.07 8.07 -4.24
N THR A 55 1.28 6.76 -4.31
CA THR A 55 0.44 5.87 -5.09
C THR A 55 -0.38 5.02 -4.13
N VAL A 56 -1.70 5.02 -4.34
CA VAL A 56 -2.67 4.21 -3.61
C VAL A 56 -3.29 3.22 -4.55
N ASP A 57 -3.15 1.96 -4.22
CA ASP A 57 -3.65 0.83 -4.97
C ASP A 57 -4.82 0.20 -4.21
N LEU A 58 -6.00 0.20 -4.82
CA LEU A 58 -7.24 -0.25 -4.19
C LEU A 58 -7.82 -1.44 -4.95
N TRP A 59 -8.09 -2.52 -4.23
CA TRP A 59 -8.68 -3.74 -4.75
C TRP A 59 -10.00 -4.02 -4.07
N ASN A 60 -11.07 -4.22 -4.85
CA ASN A 60 -12.30 -4.81 -4.35
C ASN A 60 -12.15 -6.35 -4.33
N THR A 61 -12.18 -6.92 -3.13
CA THR A 61 -11.96 -8.36 -2.88
C THR A 61 -13.24 -9.07 -2.45
N SER A 62 -14.39 -8.40 -2.55
CA SER A 62 -15.68 -8.91 -2.06
C SER A 62 -16.03 -10.26 -2.67
N SER A 63 -16.66 -11.15 -1.88
CA SER A 63 -17.23 -12.40 -2.39
C SER A 63 -18.23 -12.11 -3.51
N THR A 64 -18.24 -12.95 -4.56
CA THR A 64 -19.24 -12.87 -5.64
C THR A 64 -20.55 -13.59 -5.31
N LYS A 65 -20.65 -14.18 -4.11
CA LYS A 65 -21.81 -14.91 -3.62
C LYS A 65 -22.30 -14.36 -2.29
N LEU A 66 -23.62 -14.44 -2.08
CA LEU A 66 -24.24 -14.19 -0.79
C LEU A 66 -23.69 -15.16 0.28
N ASN A 67 -23.76 -14.76 1.54
CA ASN A 67 -23.19 -15.48 2.68
C ASN A 67 -23.88 -16.83 2.94
N ASP A 68 -25.12 -17.00 2.47
CA ASP A 68 -25.86 -18.27 2.50
C ASP A 68 -25.52 -19.20 1.31
N GLY A 69 -24.72 -18.71 0.35
CA GLY A 69 -24.33 -19.42 -0.86
C GLY A 69 -25.36 -19.38 -1.99
N THR A 70 -26.53 -18.76 -1.79
CA THR A 70 -27.66 -18.79 -2.74
C THR A 70 -27.96 -17.41 -3.32
N GLY A 71 -27.14 -16.97 -4.28
CA GLY A 71 -27.35 -15.72 -5.02
C GLY A 71 -26.04 -15.04 -5.39
N ASP A 72 -26.14 -13.98 -6.16
CA ASP A 72 -24.99 -13.16 -6.53
C ASP A 72 -24.80 -12.03 -5.51
N ASN A 73 -23.55 -11.76 -5.18
CA ASN A 73 -23.13 -10.57 -4.43
C ASN A 73 -22.19 -9.78 -5.35
N ALA A 74 -22.46 -8.51 -5.59
CA ALA A 74 -21.60 -7.67 -6.41
C ALA A 74 -21.36 -6.30 -5.77
N PRO A 75 -20.71 -6.24 -4.59
CA PRO A 75 -20.46 -4.98 -3.93
C PRO A 75 -19.56 -4.09 -4.79
N ALA A 76 -19.90 -2.82 -4.87
CA ALA A 76 -19.10 -1.81 -5.56
C ALA A 76 -18.43 -0.90 -4.55
N ILE A 77 -17.14 -0.60 -4.72
CA ILE A 77 -16.53 0.52 -4.01
C ILE A 77 -17.00 1.81 -4.68
N THR A 78 -17.61 2.70 -3.90
CA THR A 78 -18.16 3.99 -4.35
C THR A 78 -17.53 5.18 -3.63
N GLY A 79 -16.52 4.94 -2.79
CA GLY A 79 -15.79 6.00 -2.12
C GLY A 79 -14.69 5.40 -1.27
N PHE A 80 -13.62 6.15 -1.05
CA PHE A 80 -12.55 5.78 -0.14
C PHE A 80 -11.82 7.02 0.31
N GLY A 81 -11.17 6.96 1.47
CA GLY A 81 -10.47 8.12 1.99
C GLY A 81 -9.46 7.75 3.06
N PHE A 82 -8.61 8.73 3.36
CA PHE A 82 -7.54 8.62 4.34
C PHE A 82 -7.09 10.01 4.77
N ASN A 83 -6.56 10.10 5.98
CA ASN A 83 -6.14 11.36 6.57
C ASN A 83 -4.62 11.49 6.57
N ASN A 84 -4.15 12.73 6.62
CA ASN A 84 -2.75 13.03 6.86
C ASN A 84 -2.48 13.11 8.37
N LYS A 85 -1.32 12.60 8.82
CA LYS A 85 -0.92 12.61 10.24
C LYS A 85 -0.33 13.97 10.69
N GLY A 86 -0.10 14.89 9.76
CA GLY A 86 0.55 16.18 10.01
C GLY A 86 -0.38 17.27 10.54
N LEU A 87 0.23 18.29 11.16
CA LEU A 87 -0.49 19.51 11.58
C LEU A 87 -0.88 20.42 10.42
N SER A 88 -0.18 20.29 9.29
CA SER A 88 -0.48 20.99 8.05
C SER A 88 -0.70 19.97 6.95
N ASP A 89 -1.80 20.12 6.24
CA ASP A 89 -2.07 19.27 5.09
C ASP A 89 -1.30 19.73 3.87
N PRO A 90 -0.53 18.82 3.25
CA PRO A 90 0.06 19.13 1.98
C PRO A 90 -1.08 19.33 0.95
N ALA A 91 -1.09 20.48 0.28
CA ALA A 91 -2.03 20.72 -0.80
C ALA A 91 -1.83 19.69 -1.91
N ILE A 92 -2.91 19.11 -2.43
CA ILE A 92 -2.88 18.24 -3.60
C ILE A 92 -2.68 19.12 -4.84
N THR A 93 -1.59 18.91 -5.56
CA THR A 93 -1.26 19.67 -6.78
C THR A 93 -1.74 18.96 -8.05
N ALA A 94 -1.77 17.64 -8.04
CA ALA A 94 -2.32 16.83 -9.11
C ALA A 94 -2.80 15.47 -8.58
N TRP A 95 -3.80 14.88 -9.25
CA TRP A 95 -4.21 13.51 -8.97
C TRP A 95 -4.78 12.83 -10.22
N THR A 96 -4.64 11.51 -10.29
CA THR A 96 -5.28 10.67 -11.32
C THR A 96 -5.71 9.34 -10.72
N LEU A 97 -6.92 8.89 -11.05
CA LEU A 97 -7.45 7.58 -10.70
C LEU A 97 -7.66 6.77 -11.97
N LYS A 98 -7.08 5.57 -12.03
CA LYS A 98 -7.24 4.66 -13.15
C LYS A 98 -7.79 3.31 -12.69
N ALA A 99 -8.62 2.68 -13.50
CA ALA A 99 -9.11 1.32 -13.27
C ALA A 99 -9.34 0.62 -14.61
N TYR A 100 -9.49 -0.70 -14.61
CA TYR A 100 -9.80 -1.45 -15.82
C TYR A 100 -11.30 -1.48 -16.07
N ASN A 101 -11.73 -1.44 -17.32
CA ASN A 101 -13.13 -1.68 -17.69
C ASN A 101 -13.41 -3.19 -17.88
N SER A 102 -14.65 -3.56 -18.21
CA SER A 102 -15.04 -4.96 -18.46
C SER A 102 -14.28 -5.63 -19.60
N SER A 103 -13.70 -4.85 -20.52
CA SER A 103 -12.86 -5.35 -21.61
C SER A 103 -11.38 -5.49 -21.22
N GLY A 104 -11.02 -5.27 -19.96
CA GLY A 104 -9.63 -5.31 -19.49
C GLY A 104 -8.77 -4.16 -20.01
N THR A 105 -9.38 -3.05 -20.44
CA THR A 105 -8.66 -1.83 -20.83
C THR A 105 -8.52 -0.89 -19.64
N LEU A 106 -7.30 -0.43 -19.36
CA LEU A 106 -7.04 0.57 -18.33
C LEU A 106 -7.55 1.95 -18.79
N GLN A 107 -8.39 2.58 -17.98
CA GLN A 107 -9.00 3.88 -18.25
C GLN A 107 -8.76 4.83 -17.08
N THR A 108 -8.64 6.12 -17.38
CA THR A 108 -8.70 7.18 -16.36
C THR A 108 -10.16 7.42 -16.01
N ILE A 109 -10.49 7.31 -14.72
CA ILE A 109 -11.85 7.40 -14.19
C ILE A 109 -12.04 8.58 -13.22
N GLY A 110 -10.95 9.28 -12.89
CA GLY A 110 -10.93 10.55 -12.17
C GLY A 110 -9.59 11.26 -12.39
N SER A 111 -9.59 12.60 -12.43
CA SER A 111 -8.37 13.40 -12.59
C SER A 111 -8.56 14.84 -12.12
N SER A 112 -7.49 15.49 -11.67
CA SER A 112 -7.49 16.95 -11.46
C SER A 112 -7.62 17.77 -12.75
N SER A 113 -7.34 17.16 -13.92
CA SER A 113 -7.36 17.82 -15.22
C SER A 113 -8.67 17.65 -16.00
N ASP A 114 -9.59 16.80 -15.53
CA ASP A 114 -10.82 16.47 -16.25
C ASP A 114 -11.98 16.25 -15.26
N SER A 115 -12.84 17.25 -15.16
CA SER A 115 -14.01 17.27 -14.28
C SER A 115 -15.23 16.54 -14.86
N THR A 116 -15.14 15.99 -16.07
CA THR A 116 -16.22 15.19 -16.68
C THR A 116 -16.16 13.72 -16.25
N LEU A 117 -15.09 13.32 -15.57
CA LEU A 117 -14.87 11.96 -15.11
C LEU A 117 -15.74 11.61 -13.89
N PRO A 118 -16.12 10.33 -13.74
CA PRO A 118 -17.06 9.89 -12.71
C PRO A 118 -16.55 10.04 -11.26
N TRP A 119 -15.25 10.03 -11.03
CA TRP A 119 -14.68 10.16 -9.70
C TRP A 119 -14.17 11.56 -9.46
N SER A 120 -14.37 12.07 -8.25
CA SER A 120 -13.85 13.35 -7.82
C SER A 120 -13.14 13.22 -6.47
N ILE A 121 -12.19 14.13 -6.24
CA ILE A 121 -11.60 14.30 -4.93
C ILE A 121 -12.36 15.40 -4.19
N LEU A 122 -12.82 15.09 -2.99
CA LEU A 122 -13.35 16.05 -2.04
C LEU A 122 -12.29 16.24 -0.95
N TYR A 123 -11.82 17.46 -0.83
CA TYR A 123 -10.93 17.83 0.26
C TYR A 123 -11.77 18.34 1.42
N ASP A 124 -11.65 17.69 2.58
CA ASP A 124 -12.31 18.14 3.80
C ASP A 124 -11.30 18.87 4.69
N GLU A 125 -11.36 20.20 4.63
CA GLU A 125 -10.54 21.11 5.44
C GLU A 125 -10.72 20.90 6.95
N LYS A 126 -11.79 20.24 7.41
CA LYS A 126 -12.04 20.01 8.84
C LYS A 126 -11.33 18.79 9.39
N THR A 127 -11.22 17.73 8.60
CA THR A 127 -10.62 16.45 9.03
C THR A 127 -9.20 16.28 8.58
N ASN A 128 -8.65 17.27 7.87
CA ASN A 128 -7.37 17.15 7.19
C ASN A 128 -7.32 15.86 6.32
N GLY A 129 -8.47 15.60 5.70
CA GLY A 129 -8.84 14.33 5.13
C GLY A 129 -8.92 14.40 3.62
N ILE A 130 -8.32 13.42 2.95
CA ILE A 130 -8.50 13.20 1.53
C ILE A 130 -9.61 12.18 1.39
N THR A 131 -10.73 12.61 0.82
CA THR A 131 -11.84 11.73 0.48
C THR A 131 -12.00 11.72 -1.02
N LEU A 132 -11.88 10.55 -1.64
CA LEU A 132 -12.32 10.36 -3.01
C LEU A 132 -13.72 9.79 -2.97
N ASP A 133 -14.65 10.59 -3.46
CA ASP A 133 -16.03 10.19 -3.59
C ASP A 133 -16.36 9.97 -5.05
N TYR A 134 -17.00 8.83 -5.30
CA TYR A 134 -17.80 8.70 -6.49
C TYR A 134 -18.93 9.70 -6.36
N LEU A 135 -18.78 10.83 -7.06
CA LEU A 135 -19.92 11.62 -7.41
C LEU A 135 -20.56 10.83 -8.52
N ALA A 136 -21.64 10.11 -8.21
CA ALA A 136 -22.59 9.70 -9.23
C ALA A 136 -22.96 10.98 -9.94
N ALA A 137 -22.24 11.31 -11.02
CA ALA A 137 -22.38 12.55 -11.72
C ALA A 137 -23.74 12.46 -12.35
N ALA A 138 -24.74 12.91 -11.59
CA ALA A 138 -26.15 12.93 -11.87
C ALA A 138 -26.50 12.21 -13.18
N LEU A 139 -26.43 10.87 -13.19
CA LEU A 139 -27.05 10.07 -14.24
C LEU A 139 -28.55 10.05 -13.92
N ASN A 140 -29.10 11.26 -13.83
CA ASN A 140 -30.50 11.59 -13.71
C ASN A 140 -31.14 11.26 -15.06
N ASN A 141 -31.17 9.97 -15.43
CA ASN A 141 -31.95 9.51 -16.56
C ASN A 141 -33.44 9.32 -16.21
N GLY A 142 -33.92 9.97 -15.13
CA GLY A 142 -35.32 9.91 -14.72
C GLY A 142 -35.79 8.55 -14.19
N GLU A 143 -34.88 7.61 -13.97
CA GLU A 143 -35.22 6.29 -13.41
C GLU A 143 -35.20 6.32 -11.88
N ASN A 144 -36.29 5.84 -11.26
CA ASN A 144 -36.54 5.84 -9.81
C ASN A 144 -35.66 4.85 -9.02
N SER A 145 -34.48 4.50 -9.52
CA SER A 145 -33.51 3.70 -8.79
C SER A 145 -32.11 4.19 -9.12
N PRO A 146 -31.37 4.74 -8.15
CA PRO A 146 -29.99 5.14 -8.38
C PRO A 146 -29.19 3.88 -8.72
N GLN A 147 -29.03 3.59 -10.01
CA GLN A 147 -28.10 2.58 -10.46
C GLN A 147 -26.70 3.08 -10.17
N ILE A 148 -25.89 2.24 -9.55
CA ILE A 148 -24.51 2.57 -9.23
C ILE A 148 -23.72 2.32 -10.50
N GLN A 149 -23.72 3.33 -11.37
CA GLN A 149 -22.79 3.35 -12.49
C GLN A 149 -21.42 3.78 -11.92
N GLY A 150 -20.31 3.42 -12.53
CA GLY A 150 -18.98 3.94 -12.20
C GLY A 150 -18.30 3.41 -10.92
N GLY A 151 -18.91 2.46 -10.21
CA GLY A 151 -18.28 1.78 -9.07
C GLY A 151 -17.09 0.91 -9.47
N ILE A 152 -16.22 0.60 -8.50
CA ILE A 152 -15.09 -0.35 -8.67
C ILE A 152 -15.51 -1.70 -8.09
N TYR A 153 -15.70 -2.68 -8.96
CA TYR A 153 -16.18 -4.03 -8.65
C TYR A 153 -15.05 -5.06 -8.57
N ASN A 154 -15.33 -6.18 -7.91
CA ASN A 154 -14.50 -7.38 -8.03
C ASN A 154 -14.52 -7.85 -9.52
N PRO A 155 -13.36 -8.09 -10.16
CA PRO A 155 -13.32 -8.60 -11.54
C PRO A 155 -14.08 -9.91 -11.75
N ASP A 156 -14.20 -10.75 -10.71
CA ASP A 156 -14.96 -12.00 -10.79
C ASP A 156 -16.49 -11.77 -10.83
N ALA A 157 -16.95 -10.55 -10.54
CA ALA A 157 -18.36 -10.19 -10.59
C ALA A 157 -18.87 -9.85 -12.01
N ILE A 158 -18.01 -9.86 -13.04
CA ILE A 158 -18.35 -9.52 -14.44
C ILE A 158 -19.53 -10.34 -14.98
N SER A 159 -19.67 -11.59 -14.54
CA SER A 159 -20.76 -12.48 -14.96
C SER A 159 -22.00 -12.40 -14.07
N SER A 160 -21.97 -11.59 -13.01
CA SER A 160 -23.08 -11.52 -12.06
C SER A 160 -24.26 -10.76 -12.64
N SER A 161 -25.46 -11.28 -12.35
CA SER A 161 -26.71 -10.60 -12.66
C SER A 161 -26.92 -9.30 -11.86
N ALA A 162 -26.07 -9.07 -10.85
CA ALA A 162 -26.13 -7.96 -9.91
C ALA A 162 -25.41 -6.68 -10.39
N LEU A 163 -24.66 -6.73 -11.51
CA LEU A 163 -24.09 -5.52 -12.09
C LEU A 163 -25.20 -4.66 -12.71
N SER A 164 -25.53 -3.55 -12.03
CA SER A 164 -26.36 -2.49 -12.61
C SER A 164 -25.65 -1.84 -13.80
N ALA A 165 -26.40 -1.17 -14.68
CA ALA A 165 -25.92 -0.71 -15.97
C ALA A 165 -24.55 0.01 -15.94
N GLY A 166 -23.78 -0.12 -17.03
CA GLY A 166 -22.45 0.47 -17.11
C GLY A 166 -22.43 2.01 -17.10
N PRO A 167 -21.25 2.63 -17.02
CA PRO A 167 -19.93 1.97 -17.03
C PRO A 167 -19.61 1.24 -15.73
N ASN A 168 -19.07 0.02 -15.82
CA ASN A 168 -18.56 -0.73 -14.66
C ASN A 168 -17.04 -0.80 -14.75
N PHE A 169 -16.37 -0.45 -13.65
CA PHE A 169 -14.93 -0.60 -13.53
C PHE A 169 -14.61 -1.80 -12.65
N PHE A 170 -13.56 -2.51 -13.00
CA PHE A 170 -13.15 -3.75 -12.37
C PHE A 170 -11.69 -3.66 -11.96
N SER A 171 -11.32 -4.52 -11.01
CA SER A 171 -9.94 -4.77 -10.60
C SER A 171 -9.27 -3.61 -9.84
N LYS A 172 -7.93 -3.57 -9.85
CA LYS A 172 -7.07 -2.62 -9.15
C LYS A 172 -7.33 -1.20 -9.63
N ALA A 173 -7.92 -0.37 -8.79
CA ALA A 173 -7.92 1.06 -9.01
C ALA A 173 -6.61 1.65 -8.47
N THR A 174 -5.88 2.39 -9.30
CA THR A 174 -4.62 3.04 -8.91
C THR A 174 -4.85 4.55 -8.91
N LEU A 175 -4.77 5.13 -7.72
CA LEU A 175 -4.72 6.56 -7.48
C LEU A 175 -3.27 7.01 -7.39
N ASN A 176 -2.88 7.96 -8.23
CA ASN A 176 -1.61 8.67 -8.08
C ASN A 176 -1.92 10.09 -7.60
N LEU A 177 -1.28 10.48 -6.50
CA LEU A 177 -1.38 11.79 -5.87
C LEU A 177 -0.02 12.47 -5.92
N THR A 178 -0.03 13.75 -6.30
CA THR A 178 1.11 14.64 -6.13
C THR A 178 0.73 15.75 -5.16
N PHE A 179 1.59 15.95 -4.18
CA PHE A 179 1.44 16.89 -3.10
C PHE A 179 2.45 18.04 -3.23
N ALA A 180 2.13 19.19 -2.64
CA ALA A 180 3.05 20.33 -2.55
C ALA A 180 4.21 20.11 -1.56
N SER A 181 4.08 19.15 -0.66
CA SER A 181 5.10 18.72 0.30
C SER A 181 4.93 17.25 0.65
N ASP A 182 5.81 16.69 1.49
CA ASP A 182 5.75 15.28 1.85
C ASP A 182 4.45 14.93 2.59
N PHE A 183 3.85 13.77 2.24
CA PHE A 183 2.63 13.27 2.84
C PHE A 183 2.91 12.15 3.83
N THR A 184 2.26 12.18 5.00
CA THR A 184 2.34 11.11 6.00
C THR A 184 0.94 10.57 6.29
N LEU A 185 0.73 9.27 6.08
CA LEU A 185 -0.56 8.64 6.36
C LEU A 185 -0.87 8.62 7.86
N ASP A 186 -2.07 9.07 8.23
CA ASP A 186 -2.63 8.76 9.55
C ASP A 186 -3.20 7.35 9.56
N THR A 187 -2.60 6.52 10.40
CA THR A 187 -2.97 5.10 10.58
C THR A 187 -3.79 4.90 11.86
N ALA A 188 -4.22 5.96 12.54
CA ALA A 188 -5.07 5.89 13.71
C ALA A 188 -6.55 6.12 13.35
N GLY A 189 -7.45 5.57 14.16
CA GLY A 189 -8.88 5.80 14.03
C GLY A 189 -9.50 5.19 12.75
N MET A 190 -10.42 5.93 12.13
CA MET A 190 -11.19 5.52 10.93
C MET A 190 -10.47 5.83 9.61
N SER A 191 -9.14 5.82 9.61
CA SER A 191 -8.29 6.11 8.43
C SER A 191 -7.30 4.97 8.22
N PRO A 192 -7.21 4.38 7.01
CA PRO A 192 -8.06 4.63 5.83
C PRO A 192 -9.46 4.02 5.98
N TYR A 193 -10.39 4.39 5.08
CA TYR A 193 -11.71 3.78 4.98
C TYR A 193 -12.14 3.55 3.53
N VAL A 194 -13.09 2.64 3.31
CA VAL A 194 -13.81 2.45 2.04
C VAL A 194 -15.32 2.52 2.27
N ARG A 195 -16.05 2.99 1.27
CA ARG A 195 -17.51 2.94 1.18
C ARG A 195 -17.90 1.93 0.11
N MET A 196 -18.78 1.01 0.48
CA MET A 196 -19.30 -0.02 -0.39
C MET A 196 -20.80 0.08 -0.50
N GLN A 197 -21.32 -0.22 -1.68
CA GLN A 197 -22.74 -0.28 -1.98
C GLN A 197 -23.07 -1.60 -2.67
N ALA A 198 -24.36 -1.94 -2.75
CA ALA A 198 -24.84 -3.21 -3.28
C ALA A 198 -24.20 -4.42 -2.55
N VAL A 199 -24.02 -4.30 -1.23
CA VAL A 199 -23.56 -5.39 -0.38
C VAL A 199 -24.72 -6.31 -0.06
N GLY A 200 -24.63 -7.59 -0.44
CA GLY A 200 -25.72 -8.52 -0.28
C GLY A 200 -26.93 -8.09 -1.11
N ASN A 201 -28.11 -8.16 -0.52
CA ASN A 201 -29.35 -7.76 -1.18
C ASN A 201 -29.60 -6.23 -1.09
N GLY A 202 -28.65 -5.44 -1.58
CA GLY A 202 -28.76 -3.97 -1.66
C GLY A 202 -28.27 -3.18 -0.43
N GLY A 203 -27.45 -3.78 0.42
CA GLY A 203 -26.82 -3.13 1.58
C GLY A 203 -25.72 -2.13 1.25
N SER A 204 -25.31 -1.39 2.27
CA SER A 204 -24.32 -0.31 2.19
C SER A 204 -23.43 -0.32 3.42
N LEU A 205 -22.12 -0.25 3.22
CA LEU A 205 -21.12 -0.31 4.29
C LEU A 205 -20.15 0.87 4.20
N LYS A 206 -19.76 1.39 5.35
CA LYS A 206 -18.50 2.14 5.51
C LYS A 206 -17.57 1.26 6.36
N LEU A 207 -16.43 0.90 5.80
CA LEU A 207 -15.48 -0.02 6.40
C LEU A 207 -14.19 0.70 6.73
N ASP A 208 -13.75 0.57 7.97
CA ASP A 208 -12.46 1.07 8.43
C ASP A 208 -11.36 0.05 8.13
N GLY A 209 -10.19 0.56 7.74
CA GLY A 209 -9.05 -0.27 7.37
C GLY A 209 -8.34 -0.85 8.58
N THR A 210 -8.11 -2.15 8.58
CA THR A 210 -7.19 -2.81 9.53
C THR A 210 -5.83 -2.93 8.87
N ARG A 211 -4.81 -2.30 9.47
CA ARG A 211 -3.44 -2.39 8.98
C ARG A 211 -2.96 -3.84 9.02
N GLN A 212 -2.47 -4.36 7.90
CA GLN A 212 -1.75 -5.63 7.90
C GLN A 212 -0.45 -5.47 8.67
N GLN A 213 -0.24 -6.32 9.67
CA GLN A 213 1.03 -6.36 10.38
C GLN A 213 2.10 -6.86 9.40
N ASP A 214 3.19 -6.10 9.28
CA ASP A 214 4.35 -6.49 8.49
C ASP A 214 4.84 -7.85 9.02
N VAL A 215 4.61 -8.92 8.24
CA VAL A 215 5.10 -10.25 8.59
C VAL A 215 6.61 -10.20 8.40
N PRO A 216 7.42 -10.34 9.48
CA PRO A 216 8.87 -10.29 9.34
C PRO A 216 9.30 -11.36 8.34
N GLU A 217 9.99 -10.94 7.27
CA GLU A 217 10.48 -11.91 6.29
C GLU A 217 11.28 -12.99 7.02
N PRO A 218 11.03 -14.29 6.73
CA PRO A 218 11.66 -15.39 7.45
C PRO A 218 13.20 -15.44 7.29
N LEU A 219 13.78 -14.58 6.46
CA LEU A 219 15.21 -14.52 6.16
C LEU A 219 16.07 -13.89 7.26
N THR A 220 15.52 -13.07 8.16
CA THR A 220 16.30 -12.51 9.28
C THR A 220 16.64 -13.57 10.34
N ILE A 221 15.79 -14.60 10.48
CA ILE A 221 16.01 -15.71 11.41
C ILE A 221 17.10 -16.67 10.88
N LEU A 222 17.16 -16.86 9.55
CA LEU A 222 18.18 -17.73 8.95
C LEU A 222 19.59 -17.11 8.99
N GLY A 223 19.71 -15.79 8.79
CA GLY A 223 20.99 -15.08 8.85
C GLY A 223 21.61 -15.04 10.26
N SER A 224 20.77 -14.90 11.29
CA SER A 224 21.21 -14.90 12.69
C SER A 224 21.60 -16.30 13.18
N ALA A 225 20.93 -17.36 12.70
CA ALA A 225 21.34 -18.74 12.96
C ALA A 225 22.67 -19.10 12.26
N ALA A 226 22.90 -18.62 11.04
CA ALA A 226 24.15 -18.86 10.31
C ALA A 226 25.36 -18.16 10.95
N ALA A 227 25.20 -16.91 11.42
CA ALA A 227 26.27 -16.16 12.09
C ALA A 227 26.76 -16.83 13.39
N LEU A 228 25.86 -17.47 14.14
CA LEU A 228 26.20 -18.27 15.33
C LEU A 228 26.87 -19.61 14.95
N GLY A 229 26.53 -20.18 13.79
CA GLY A 229 27.12 -21.41 13.28
C GLY A 229 28.59 -21.26 12.84
N PHE A 230 28.93 -20.19 12.10
CA PHE A 230 30.28 -20.02 11.56
C PHE A 230 31.33 -19.58 12.61
N GLY A 231 30.94 -18.86 13.66
CA GLY A 231 31.85 -18.46 14.74
C GLY A 231 32.42 -19.66 15.52
N SER A 232 31.62 -20.72 15.70
CA SER A 232 32.05 -21.92 16.43
C SER A 232 33.01 -22.81 15.61
N VAL A 233 32.86 -22.85 14.28
CA VAL A 233 33.73 -23.64 13.39
C VAL A 233 35.11 -22.99 13.23
N LEU A 234 35.18 -21.66 13.11
CA LEU A 234 36.46 -20.93 13.05
C LEU A 234 37.25 -21.02 14.36
N LYS A 235 36.58 -20.97 15.51
CA LYS A 235 37.24 -21.13 16.83
C LYS A 235 37.81 -22.54 17.03
N LYS A 236 37.16 -23.57 16.48
CA LYS A 236 37.63 -24.97 16.55
C LYS A 236 38.87 -25.22 15.66
N GLN A 237 39.00 -24.53 14.53
CA GLN A 237 40.21 -24.60 13.69
C GLN A 237 41.41 -23.85 14.30
N ALA A 238 41.20 -22.69 14.91
CA ALA A 238 42.28 -21.94 15.57
C ALA A 238 42.93 -22.71 16.74
N ASN A 239 42.15 -23.46 17.53
CA ASN A 239 42.70 -24.25 18.64
C ASN A 239 43.47 -25.50 18.18
N LYS A 240 43.12 -26.12 17.04
CA LYS A 240 43.88 -27.27 16.50
C LYS A 240 45.30 -26.88 16.06
N ASN A 241 45.51 -25.64 15.62
CA ASN A 241 46.83 -25.18 15.17
C ASN A 241 47.76 -24.81 16.33
N LYS A 242 47.23 -24.35 17.47
CA LYS A 242 48.05 -24.07 18.67
C LYS A 242 48.63 -25.35 19.30
N ASN A 243 47.87 -26.45 19.29
CA ASN A 243 48.34 -27.71 19.89
C ASN A 243 49.41 -28.43 19.05
N LYS A 244 49.48 -28.20 17.73
CA LYS A 244 50.54 -28.77 16.88
C LYS A 244 51.89 -28.06 17.02
N ALA A 245 51.90 -26.78 17.43
CA ALA A 245 53.14 -26.06 17.65
C ALA A 245 53.85 -26.49 18.96
N ALA A 246 53.08 -26.85 19.99
CA ALA A 246 53.63 -27.26 21.29
C ALA A 246 54.25 -28.67 21.31
N THR A 247 54.00 -29.51 20.31
CA THR A 247 54.53 -30.90 20.27
C THR A 247 55.84 -31.02 19.50
N LYS A 248 56.36 -29.94 18.90
CA LYS A 248 57.57 -30.00 18.06
C LYS A 248 58.88 -29.67 18.79
N ASP A 249 58.81 -29.21 20.04
CA ASP A 249 59.98 -28.82 20.85
C ASP A 249 60.39 -29.87 21.89
N THR A 250 59.83 -31.09 21.83
CA THR A 250 60.19 -32.17 22.75
C THR A 250 60.58 -33.43 21.99
N ILE A 251 61.68 -33.39 21.22
CA ILE A 251 62.60 -34.51 21.00
C ILE A 251 63.91 -33.90 20.45
N SER A 252 64.89 -33.75 21.33
CA SER A 252 66.32 -33.78 20.99
C SER A 252 67.03 -34.30 22.24
N VAL A 253 67.35 -35.59 22.21
CA VAL A 253 68.33 -36.26 23.08
C VAL A 253 69.63 -36.34 22.30
#